data_AF-A0A438KG21-F1
#
_entry.id   AF-A0A438KG21-F1
#
_cell.length_a   1.000
_cell.length_b   1.000
_cell.length_c   1.000
_cell.angle_alpha   90.00
_cell.angle_beta   90.00
_cell.angle_gamma   90.00
#
_symmetry.space_group_name_H-M   'P 1'
#
loop_
_entity.id
_entity.type
_entity.pdbx_description
1 polymer ?
#
loop_
_entity_poly.entity_id
_entity_poly.type
_entity_poly.pdbx_seq_one_letter_code
_entity_poly.pdbx_strand_id
1 'polypeptide(L)'
;MDIDYVIRKDEPPKITDTSTPDQILLYECWEKSNRLSVMYIKTKISVGIRGSIEQHKNVRKLLKVIDEQLVTSDKAFASTLIMKFTSLKLTDIKGVREHIMEMRDIVAQLKKLEVEMSESFLVHFILNTLRLRRKVNDGARRKCHAGYSNPKEASE
;
A
#
# COMPACT_ATOMS: atom_id res chain seq x y z
N MET A 1 8.05 18.74 31.45
CA MET A 1 7.03 19.41 30.62
C MET A 1 6.22 18.33 29.96
N ASP A 2 4.90 18.36 30.13
CA ASP A 2 3.97 17.36 29.59
C ASP A 2 3.71 17.66 28.10
N ILE A 3 4.29 16.85 27.21
CA ILE A 3 4.23 17.07 25.76
C ILE A 3 2.89 16.57 25.19
N ASP A 4 2.38 15.45 25.69
CA ASP A 4 1.16 14.80 25.20
C ASP A 4 -0.12 15.37 25.83
N TYR A 5 -0.02 16.38 26.70
CA TYR A 5 -1.15 17.12 27.25
C TYR A 5 -2.21 17.53 26.21
N VAL A 6 -1.78 18.07 25.06
CA VAL A 6 -2.65 18.48 23.92
C VAL A 6 -3.43 17.31 23.30
N ILE A 7 -2.93 16.07 23.46
CA ILE A 7 -3.59 14.86 22.94
C ILE A 7 -4.68 14.41 23.91
N ARG A 8 -4.43 14.52 25.23
CA ARG A 8 -5.36 14.09 26.29
C ARG A 8 -6.47 15.08 26.59
N LYS A 9 -6.26 16.38 26.35
CA LYS A 9 -7.21 17.46 26.66
C LYS A 9 -7.64 18.20 25.40
N ASP A 10 -8.90 18.61 25.36
CA ASP A 10 -9.44 19.38 24.23
C ASP A 10 -8.88 20.80 24.22
N GLU A 11 -8.98 21.47 23.06
CA GLU A 11 -8.53 22.85 22.90
C GLU A 11 -9.31 23.77 23.86
N PRO A 12 -8.62 24.44 24.81
CA PRO A 12 -9.28 25.36 25.72
C PRO A 12 -9.84 26.57 24.93
N PRO A 13 -10.86 27.27 25.48
CA PRO A 13 -11.35 28.49 24.87
C PRO A 13 -10.22 29.49 24.65
N LYS A 14 -10.28 30.22 23.53
CA LYS A 14 -9.32 31.30 23.27
C LYS A 14 -9.40 32.35 24.37
N ILE A 15 -8.23 32.83 24.78
CA ILE A 15 -8.11 33.93 25.74
C ILE A 15 -8.88 35.15 25.21
N THR A 16 -9.69 35.76 26.06
CA THR A 16 -10.44 37.01 25.82
C THR A 16 -10.05 38.02 26.90
N ASP A 17 -10.34 39.31 26.71
CA ASP A 17 -10.00 40.39 27.66
C ASP A 17 -10.59 40.19 29.08
N THR A 18 -11.58 39.28 29.21
CA THR A 18 -12.22 38.91 30.48
C THR A 18 -11.69 37.61 31.10
N SER A 19 -10.69 36.99 30.49
CA SER A 19 -10.14 35.71 30.96
C SER A 19 -9.43 35.85 32.30
N THR A 20 -9.63 34.86 33.18
CA THR A 20 -8.94 34.81 34.47
C THR A 20 -7.46 34.42 34.29
N PRO A 21 -6.58 34.77 35.25
CA PRO A 21 -5.18 34.34 35.21
C PRO A 21 -5.00 32.82 35.04
N ASP A 22 -5.86 32.02 35.68
CA ASP A 22 -5.83 30.56 35.56
C ASP A 22 -6.20 30.07 34.15
N GLN A 23 -7.17 30.73 33.49
CA GLN A 23 -7.53 30.41 32.11
C GLN A 23 -6.40 30.73 31.13
N ILE A 24 -5.70 31.85 31.36
CA ILE A 24 -4.54 32.26 30.56
C ILE A 24 -3.41 31.23 30.71
N LEU A 25 -3.07 30.85 31.96
CA LEU A 25 -2.04 29.85 32.24
C LEU A 25 -2.37 28.50 31.58
N LEU A 26 -3.63 28.06 31.67
CA LEU A 26 -4.09 26.82 31.05
C LEU A 26 -3.91 26.84 29.53
N TYR A 27 -4.32 27.94 28.88
CA TYR A 27 -4.18 28.10 27.44
C TYR A 27 -2.70 28.12 27.03
N GLU A 28 -1.84 28.85 27.74
CA GLU A 28 -0.40 28.88 27.45
C GLU A 28 0.27 27.50 27.58
N CYS A 29 -0.07 26.76 28.64
CA CYS A 29 0.44 25.40 28.84
C CYS A 29 0.01 24.48 27.69
N TRP A 30 -1.26 24.58 27.28
CA TRP A 30 -1.79 23.83 26.15
C TRP A 30 -1.11 24.22 24.83
N GLU A 31 -0.93 25.51 24.57
CA GLU A 31 -0.29 26.01 23.35
C GLU A 31 1.17 25.58 23.26
N LYS A 32 1.90 25.65 24.37
CA LYS A 32 3.30 25.17 24.44
C LYS A 32 3.39 23.67 24.16
N SER A 33 2.52 22.86 24.77
CA SER A 33 2.42 21.41 24.48
C SER A 33 2.07 21.13 23.02
N ASN A 34 1.11 21.86 22.46
CA ASN A 34 0.71 21.77 21.05
C ASN A 34 1.88 22.06 20.10
N ARG A 35 2.60 23.17 20.32
CA ARG A 35 3.75 23.56 19.49
C ARG A 35 4.85 22.50 19.50
N LEU A 36 5.19 21.97 20.68
CA LEU A 36 6.20 20.92 20.83
C LEU A 36 5.79 19.63 20.14
N SER A 37 4.55 19.19 20.33
CA SER A 37 4.05 17.97 19.71
C SER A 37 3.97 18.08 18.19
N VAL A 38 3.51 19.21 17.64
CA VAL A 38 3.52 19.45 16.19
C VAL A 38 4.94 19.38 15.64
N MET A 39 5.90 20.02 16.32
CA MET A 39 7.30 20.00 15.89
C MET A 39 7.86 18.58 15.90
N TYR A 40 7.62 17.83 16.98
CA TYR A 40 8.06 16.44 17.10
C TYR A 40 7.48 15.56 15.98
N ILE A 41 6.16 15.61 15.77
CA ILE A 41 5.48 14.84 14.72
C ILE A 41 6.06 15.18 13.34
N LYS A 42 6.21 16.48 13.01
CA LYS A 42 6.78 16.93 11.73
C LYS A 42 8.21 16.43 11.49
N THR A 43 9.02 16.24 12.54
CA THR A 43 10.38 15.69 12.39
C THR A 43 10.43 14.19 12.09
N LYS A 44 9.38 13.43 12.46
CA LYS A 44 9.32 11.98 12.32
C LYS A 44 8.60 11.51 11.06
N ILE A 45 7.94 12.43 10.37
CA ILE A 45 7.18 12.15 9.17
C ILE A 45 8.10 11.95 7.95
N SER A 46 7.75 10.98 7.10
CA SER A 46 8.42 10.75 5.84
C SER A 46 8.16 11.87 4.83
N VAL A 47 9.13 12.10 3.93
CA VAL A 47 9.08 13.19 2.94
C VAL A 47 7.83 13.10 2.04
N GLY A 48 7.36 11.88 1.74
CA GLY A 48 6.22 11.65 0.83
C GLY A 48 4.88 12.21 1.31
N ILE A 49 4.65 12.31 2.62
CA ILE A 49 3.42 12.87 3.21
C ILE A 49 3.64 14.25 3.83
N ARG A 50 4.88 14.74 3.85
CA ARG A 50 5.28 15.97 4.54
C ARG A 50 4.55 17.22 4.00
N GLY A 51 4.34 17.30 2.68
CA GLY A 51 3.74 18.47 2.03
C GLY A 51 2.29 18.74 2.44
N SER A 52 1.46 17.70 2.60
CA SER A 52 0.07 17.84 3.07
C SER A 52 -0.03 18.15 4.56
N ILE A 53 1.03 17.85 5.32
CA ILE A 53 1.07 17.95 6.78
C ILE A 53 1.61 19.30 7.28
N GLU A 54 2.53 19.94 6.54
CA GLU A 54 3.22 21.16 6.99
C GLU A 54 2.26 22.32 7.34
N GLN A 55 1.05 22.33 6.76
CA GLN A 55 0.04 23.37 6.95
C GLN A 55 -0.63 23.36 8.33
N HIS A 56 -0.60 22.23 9.05
CA HIS A 56 -1.34 22.09 10.30
C HIS A 56 -0.54 22.58 11.51
N LYS A 57 -1.17 23.47 12.30
CA LYS A 57 -0.62 24.05 13.54
C LYS A 57 -1.20 23.44 14.81
N ASN A 58 -2.31 22.71 14.71
CA ASN A 58 -2.95 22.02 15.83
C ASN A 58 -2.68 20.52 15.70
N VAL A 59 -2.21 19.88 16.79
CA VAL A 59 -1.85 18.45 16.80
C VAL A 59 -3.01 17.54 16.45
N ARG A 60 -4.23 17.82 16.91
CA ARG A 60 -5.38 16.94 16.64
C ARG A 60 -5.76 16.96 15.17
N LYS A 61 -5.77 18.16 14.56
CA LYS A 61 -5.98 18.31 13.11
C LYS A 61 -4.87 17.60 12.33
N LEU A 62 -3.63 17.75 12.77
CA LEU A 62 -2.47 17.10 12.18
C LEU A 62 -2.58 15.57 12.23
N LEU A 63 -2.91 14.99 13.39
CA LEU A 63 -3.08 13.54 13.55
C LEU A 63 -4.20 13.00 12.66
N LYS A 64 -5.33 13.72 12.56
CA LYS A 64 -6.43 13.34 11.68
C LYS A 64 -6.00 13.28 10.20
N VAL A 65 -5.23 14.28 9.75
CA VAL A 65 -4.73 14.29 8.36
C VAL A 65 -3.71 13.19 8.12
N ILE A 66 -2.86 12.88 9.11
CA ILE A 66 -1.94 11.74 9.02
C ILE A 66 -2.73 10.43 8.86
N ASP A 67 -3.74 10.21 9.68
CA ASP A 67 -4.59 9.03 9.63
C ASP A 67 -5.27 8.88 8.25
N GLU A 68 -5.87 9.96 7.74
CA GLU A 68 -6.49 9.99 6.40
C GLU A 68 -5.48 9.67 5.28
N GLN A 69 -4.26 10.20 5.37
CA GLN A 69 -3.19 9.94 4.40
C GLN A 69 -2.67 8.50 4.47
N LEU A 70 -2.55 7.92 5.67
CA LEU A 70 -2.15 6.52 5.85
C LEU A 70 -3.19 5.58 5.27
N VAL A 71 -4.47 5.80 5.57
CA VAL A 71 -5.58 5.03 4.98
C VAL A 71 -5.57 5.12 3.46
N THR A 72 -5.28 6.30 2.89
CA THR A 72 -5.18 6.49 1.44
C THR A 72 -3.98 5.75 0.84
N SER A 73 -2.82 5.83 1.51
CA SER A 73 -1.59 5.14 1.12
C SER A 73 -1.76 3.62 1.14
N ASP A 74 -2.36 3.06 2.19
CA ASP A 74 -2.60 1.62 2.32
C ASP A 74 -3.55 1.11 1.24
N LYS A 75 -4.61 1.88 0.90
CA LYS A 75 -5.50 1.56 -0.23
C LYS A 75 -4.77 1.58 -1.58
N ALA A 76 -3.91 2.57 -1.81
CA ALA A 76 -3.12 2.67 -3.03
C ALA A 76 -2.09 1.52 -3.14
N PHE A 77 -1.48 1.16 -2.01
CA PHE A 77 -0.55 0.05 -1.93
C PHE A 77 -1.25 -1.29 -2.15
N ALA A 78 -2.41 -1.51 -1.53
CA ALA A 78 -3.26 -2.68 -1.80
C ALA A 78 -3.65 -2.77 -3.28
N SER A 79 -4.05 -1.67 -3.91
CA SER A 79 -4.37 -1.63 -5.34
C SER A 79 -3.18 -2.01 -6.22
N THR A 80 -1.99 -1.55 -5.86
CA THR A 80 -0.74 -1.89 -6.56
C THR A 80 -0.40 -3.38 -6.39
N LEU A 81 -0.55 -3.93 -5.19
CA LEU A 81 -0.36 -5.35 -4.92
C LEU A 81 -1.37 -6.22 -5.69
N ILE A 82 -2.64 -5.82 -5.75
CA ILE A 82 -3.68 -6.50 -6.56
C ILE A 82 -3.32 -6.44 -8.05
N MET A 83 -2.88 -5.29 -8.55
CA MET A 83 -2.43 -5.15 -9.94
C MET A 83 -1.22 -6.05 -10.22
N LYS A 84 -0.25 -6.10 -9.30
CA LYS A 84 0.90 -7.01 -9.41
C LYS A 84 0.46 -8.48 -9.38
N PHE A 85 -0.43 -8.85 -8.47
CA PHE A 85 -0.97 -10.21 -8.34
C PHE A 85 -1.68 -10.67 -9.62
N THR A 86 -2.56 -9.83 -10.16
CA THR A 86 -3.37 -10.14 -11.35
C THR A 86 -2.56 -10.17 -12.64
N SER A 87 -1.51 -9.35 -12.73
CA SER A 87 -0.61 -9.29 -13.90
C SER A 87 0.53 -10.31 -13.86
N LEU A 88 0.76 -10.98 -12.72
CA LEU A 88 1.87 -11.91 -12.56
C LEU A 88 1.68 -13.14 -13.46
N LYS A 89 2.54 -13.26 -14.48
CA LYS A 89 2.58 -14.41 -15.39
C LYS A 89 3.80 -15.28 -15.12
N LEU A 90 3.64 -16.59 -15.28
CA LEU A 90 4.78 -17.50 -15.33
C LEU A 90 5.57 -17.22 -16.62
N THR A 91 6.82 -16.80 -16.49
CA THR A 91 7.74 -16.57 -17.62
C THR A 91 8.65 -17.79 -17.82
N ASP A 92 9.31 -17.91 -18.97
CA ASP A 92 10.20 -19.05 -19.23
C ASP A 92 11.48 -19.04 -18.40
N ILE A 93 11.85 -17.88 -17.85
CA ILE A 93 13.02 -17.68 -16.98
C ILE A 93 12.68 -18.06 -15.52
N LYS A 94 11.41 -17.89 -15.12
CA LYS A 94 11.00 -18.06 -13.73
C LYS A 94 10.37 -19.44 -13.52
N GLY A 95 10.91 -20.20 -12.56
CA GLY A 95 10.38 -21.50 -12.21
C GLY A 95 9.00 -21.43 -11.54
N VAL A 96 8.31 -22.58 -11.53
CA VAL A 96 6.97 -22.72 -10.93
C VAL A 96 7.02 -22.44 -9.43
N ARG A 97 8.09 -22.87 -8.74
CA ARG A 97 8.26 -22.66 -7.31
C ARG A 97 8.36 -21.18 -6.98
N GLU A 98 9.17 -20.44 -7.72
CA GLU A 98 9.40 -19.00 -7.55
C GLU A 98 8.12 -18.22 -7.89
N HIS A 99 7.35 -18.67 -8.86
CA HIS A 99 6.04 -18.11 -9.18
C HIS A 99 5.04 -18.25 -8.03
N ILE A 100 4.94 -19.45 -7.45
CA ILE A 100 4.06 -19.72 -6.30
C ILE A 100 4.51 -18.92 -5.07
N MET A 101 5.82 -18.85 -4.79
CA MET A 101 6.35 -18.09 -3.67
C MET A 101 6.03 -16.59 -3.79
N GLU A 102 6.20 -16.00 -4.98
CA GLU A 102 5.84 -14.58 -5.17
C GLU A 102 4.33 -14.32 -5.05
N MET A 103 3.48 -15.23 -5.56
CA MET A 103 2.03 -15.10 -5.37
C MET A 103 1.63 -15.16 -3.89
N ARG A 104 2.22 -16.08 -3.12
CA ARG A 104 1.98 -16.21 -1.68
C ARG A 104 2.48 -14.98 -0.91
N ASP A 105 3.64 -14.45 -1.28
CA ASP A 105 4.18 -13.25 -0.66
C ASP A 105 3.26 -12.04 -0.88
N ILE A 106 2.77 -11.83 -2.10
CA ILE A 106 1.82 -10.74 -2.39
C ILE A 106 0.53 -10.91 -1.58
N VAL A 107 -0.02 -12.12 -1.49
CA VAL A 107 -1.22 -12.39 -0.66
C VAL A 107 -0.94 -12.14 0.83
N ALA A 108 0.24 -12.52 1.33
CA ALA A 108 0.62 -12.25 2.71
C ALA A 108 0.75 -10.73 2.98
N GLN A 109 1.26 -9.96 2.03
CA GLN A 109 1.28 -8.49 2.11
C GLN A 109 -0.13 -7.90 2.08
N LEU A 110 -1.02 -8.40 1.22
CA LEU A 110 -2.42 -7.97 1.17
C LEU A 110 -3.17 -8.27 2.48
N LYS A 111 -2.90 -9.43 3.11
CA LYS A 111 -3.47 -9.77 4.42
C LYS A 111 -3.05 -8.79 5.52
N LYS A 112 -1.84 -8.22 5.47
CA LYS A 112 -1.40 -7.16 6.41
C LYS A 112 -2.17 -5.85 6.22
N LEU A 113 -2.77 -5.63 5.06
CA LEU A 113 -3.61 -4.49 4.72
C LEU A 113 -5.11 -4.81 4.87
N GLU A 114 -5.45 -5.88 5.61
CA GLU A 114 -6.82 -6.35 5.83
C GLU A 114 -7.57 -6.77 4.55
N VAL A 115 -6.84 -6.99 3.44
CA VAL A 115 -7.40 -7.54 2.20
C VAL A 115 -7.24 -9.06 2.22
N GLU A 116 -8.31 -9.75 2.60
CA GLU A 116 -8.32 -11.20 2.68
C GLU A 116 -8.72 -11.85 1.34
N MET A 117 -7.95 -12.87 0.92
CA MET A 117 -8.29 -13.73 -0.19
C MET A 117 -8.52 -15.14 0.33
N SER A 118 -9.58 -15.78 -0.16
CA SER A 118 -9.82 -17.18 0.18
C SER A 118 -8.72 -18.08 -0.38
N GLU A 119 -8.36 -19.12 0.37
CA GLU A 119 -7.38 -20.11 -0.09
C GLU A 119 -7.84 -20.80 -1.38
N SER A 120 -9.14 -21.05 -1.52
CA SER A 120 -9.72 -21.62 -2.74
C SER A 120 -9.48 -20.73 -3.96
N PHE A 121 -9.72 -19.42 -3.84
CA PHE A 121 -9.43 -18.46 -4.91
C PHE A 121 -7.95 -18.46 -5.27
N LEU A 122 -7.06 -18.40 -4.27
CA LEU A 122 -5.61 -18.40 -4.50
C LEU A 122 -5.14 -19.66 -5.23
N VAL A 123 -5.58 -20.84 -4.81
CA VAL A 123 -5.24 -22.11 -5.47
C VAL A 123 -5.74 -22.14 -6.91
N HIS A 124 -7.00 -21.75 -7.15
CA HIS A 124 -7.54 -21.69 -8.51
C HIS A 124 -6.81 -20.67 -9.39
N PHE A 125 -6.45 -19.51 -8.84
CA PHE A 125 -5.73 -18.47 -9.56
C PHE A 125 -4.31 -18.91 -9.96
N ILE A 126 -3.56 -19.49 -9.01
CA ILE A 126 -2.24 -20.08 -9.27
C ILE A 126 -2.36 -21.12 -10.38
N LEU A 127 -3.29 -22.07 -10.28
CA LEU A 127 -3.49 -23.11 -11.30
C LEU A 127 -3.81 -22.51 -12.67
N ASN A 128 -4.61 -21.45 -12.74
CA ASN A 128 -4.93 -20.76 -13.99
C ASN A 128 -3.69 -20.12 -14.62
N THR A 129 -2.86 -19.42 -13.84
CA THR A 129 -1.62 -18.81 -14.37
C THR A 129 -0.61 -19.85 -14.84
N LEU A 130 -0.53 -21.02 -14.19
CA LEU A 130 0.28 -22.15 -14.66
C LEU A 130 -0.28 -22.79 -15.93
N ARG A 131 -1.60 -22.95 -16.03
CA ARG A 131 -2.29 -23.51 -17.21
C ARG A 131 -2.19 -22.60 -18.44
N LEU A 132 -2.14 -21.28 -18.24
CA LEU A 132 -1.95 -20.32 -19.34
C LEU A 132 -0.65 -20.58 -20.12
N ARG A 133 0.42 -21.04 -19.48
CA ARG A 133 1.67 -21.42 -20.18
C ARG A 133 1.50 -22.62 -21.11
N ARG A 134 0.73 -23.64 -20.72
CA ARG A 134 0.52 -24.83 -21.57
C ARG A 134 -0.09 -24.45 -22.92
N LYS A 135 -1.11 -23.58 -22.93
CA LYS A 135 -1.75 -23.16 -24.17
C LYS A 135 -0.82 -22.36 -25.10
N VAL A 136 0.07 -21.53 -24.56
CA VAL A 136 1.05 -20.77 -25.35
C VAL A 136 2.11 -21.69 -25.97
N ASN A 137 2.63 -22.65 -25.20
CA ASN A 137 3.63 -23.60 -25.67
C ASN A 137 3.05 -24.62 -26.67
N ASP A 138 1.79 -25.05 -26.49
CA ASP A 138 1.11 -25.96 -27.43
C ASP A 138 0.79 -25.30 -28.78
N GLY A 139 0.61 -23.96 -28.79
CA GLY A 139 0.48 -23.18 -30.02
C GLY A 139 1.80 -23.06 -30.79
N ALA A 140 2.93 -22.91 -30.08
CA ALA A 140 4.26 -22.90 -30.68
C ALA A 140 4.66 -24.29 -31.21
N ARG A 141 4.38 -25.37 -30.46
CA ARG A 141 4.71 -26.74 -30.86
C ARG A 141 3.93 -27.22 -32.08
N ARG A 142 2.67 -26.79 -32.24
CA ARG A 142 1.88 -27.07 -33.46
C ARG A 142 2.41 -26.38 -34.71
N LYS A 143 3.04 -25.20 -34.61
CA LYS A 143 3.67 -24.54 -35.76
C LYS A 143 4.94 -25.24 -36.24
N CYS A 144 5.68 -25.93 -35.38
CA CYS A 144 6.89 -26.67 -35.78
C CYS A 144 6.61 -27.97 -36.54
N HIS A 145 5.42 -28.58 -36.40
CA HIS A 145 5.09 -29.84 -37.08
C HIS A 145 4.48 -29.67 -38.48
N ALA A 146 4.11 -28.45 -38.89
CA ALA A 146 3.51 -28.20 -40.21
C ALA A 146 4.53 -27.88 -41.32
N GLY A 147 5.84 -27.91 -41.00
CA GLY A 147 6.90 -27.40 -41.88
C GLY A 147 7.89 -28.45 -42.40
N TYR A 148 7.49 -29.70 -42.60
CA TYR A 148 8.31 -30.68 -43.33
C TYR A 148 7.43 -31.64 -44.12
N SER A 149 6.99 -31.22 -45.30
CA SER A 149 6.61 -32.13 -46.38
C SER A 149 7.47 -31.76 -47.58
N ASN A 150 8.42 -32.64 -47.87
CA ASN A 150 9.42 -32.53 -48.92
C ASN A 150 8.81 -33.14 -50.20
N PRO A 151 8.67 -32.42 -51.33
CA PRO A 151 8.33 -33.06 -52.60
C PRO A 151 9.64 -33.45 -53.30
N LYS A 152 10.00 -34.74 -53.23
CA LYS A 152 10.92 -35.35 -54.18
C LYS A 152 10.16 -36.37 -55.03
N GLU A 153 10.29 -36.16 -56.33
CA GLU A 153 10.24 -37.12 -57.43
C GLU A 153 8.88 -37.71 -57.85
N ALA A 154 8.41 -37.27 -59.01
CA ALA A 154 7.95 -38.17 -60.07
C ALA A 154 8.30 -37.55 -61.43
N SER A 155 9.30 -38.15 -62.06
CA SER A 155 9.67 -38.01 -63.46
C SER A 155 8.63 -38.67 -64.35
N GLU A 156 8.20 -37.99 -65.41
CA GLU A 156 8.11 -38.49 -66.79
C GLU A 156 8.04 -37.31 -67.76
#